data_AF-A0A8I6XX00-F1
#
_entry.id   AF-A0A8I6XX00-F1
#
_cell.length_a   1.000
_cell.length_b   1.000
_cell.length_c   1.000
_cell.angle_alpha   90.00
_cell.angle_beta   90.00
_cell.angle_gamma   90.00
#
_symmetry.space_group_name_H-M   'P 1'
#
loop_
_entity.id
_entity.type
_entity.pdbx_description
1 polymer ?
#
loop_
_entity_poly.entity_id
_entity_poly.type
_entity_poly.pdbx_seq_one_letter_code
_entity_poly.pdbx_strand_id
1 'polypeptide(L)'
;MAMDQEGTTAHQRHGGGSITDDALSLFASRLSHHRFGDEELRVLEAALSTGGDVAALLSTRSAARKLLRESVAGACAAAAVEGDGARLSVADFFARAFALAGDVESCLAMRYEALVLREAKYSDDLQLHVFHEEWLTFAHDSLDNGFYTIASKAFANALVHIHPIHLNATNATLKKNKVNDIRGLQTLAKSLSAQRSVQTQSAEYMKRKTSGVNEECNLHSEKPKLPANLMFRLGIKTRNTQKLLLSRKRNLEEV
;
A
#
# COMPACT_ATOMS: atom_id res chain seq x y z
N MET A 1 -74.71 -13.13 -8.71
CA MET A 1 -73.80 -14.17 -8.18
C MET A 1 -72.42 -13.84 -8.70
N ALA A 2 -71.58 -13.28 -7.82
CA ALA A 2 -70.11 -13.14 -7.86
C ALA A 2 -69.48 -12.42 -9.09
N MET A 3 -68.41 -11.64 -9.01
CA MET A 3 -67.65 -10.92 -7.98
C MET A 3 -66.55 -10.17 -8.78
N ASP A 4 -66.03 -9.08 -8.21
CA ASP A 4 -64.83 -8.36 -8.65
C ASP A 4 -63.63 -9.26 -8.97
N GLN A 5 -62.71 -8.80 -9.83
CA GLN A 5 -61.34 -8.48 -9.38
C GLN A 5 -60.47 -7.83 -10.46
N GLU A 6 -59.80 -6.76 -10.03
CA GLU A 6 -58.62 -6.13 -10.61
C GLU A 6 -57.48 -7.13 -10.85
N GLY A 7 -56.69 -6.88 -11.90
CA GLY A 7 -55.49 -7.63 -12.22
C GLY A 7 -54.37 -6.70 -12.70
N THR A 8 -53.85 -5.90 -11.79
CA THR A 8 -52.61 -5.12 -11.90
C THR A 8 -51.41 -6.05 -12.15
N THR A 9 -50.65 -5.85 -13.23
CA THR A 9 -49.25 -6.30 -13.36
C THR A 9 -48.44 -5.15 -13.95
N ALA A 10 -47.93 -4.23 -13.12
CA ALA A 10 -46.66 -4.33 -12.38
C ALA A 10 -45.46 -4.59 -13.29
N HIS A 11 -44.67 -3.53 -13.46
CA HIS A 11 -43.31 -3.51 -13.98
C HIS A 11 -42.47 -4.68 -13.48
N GLN A 12 -41.82 -5.38 -14.41
CA GLN A 12 -40.53 -6.02 -14.14
C GLN A 12 -39.49 -5.41 -15.09
N ARG A 13 -38.96 -4.24 -14.68
CA ARG A 13 -37.62 -3.82 -15.08
C ARG A 13 -36.65 -4.76 -14.38
N HIS A 14 -36.16 -5.76 -15.12
CA HIS A 14 -34.94 -6.47 -14.79
C HIS A 14 -33.95 -6.21 -15.92
N GLY A 15 -32.97 -5.38 -15.63
CA GLY A 15 -31.99 -4.89 -16.59
C GLY A 15 -31.13 -3.79 -15.99
N GLY A 16 -30.71 -3.98 -14.74
CA GLY A 16 -29.75 -3.13 -14.05
C GLY A 16 -28.47 -3.91 -13.80
N GLY A 17 -27.95 -4.63 -14.82
CA GLY A 17 -26.56 -5.02 -14.82
C GLY A 17 -25.76 -3.73 -14.97
N SER A 18 -25.20 -3.23 -13.88
CA SER A 18 -24.36 -2.05 -13.92
C SER A 18 -23.14 -2.38 -14.78
N ILE A 19 -22.89 -1.57 -15.81
CA ILE A 19 -21.70 -1.64 -16.69
C ILE A 19 -20.37 -1.76 -15.89
N THR A 20 -20.40 -1.36 -14.61
CA THR A 20 -19.29 -1.46 -13.63
C THR A 20 -18.93 -2.90 -13.24
N ASP A 21 -19.91 -3.81 -13.11
CA ASP A 21 -19.66 -5.21 -12.72
C ASP A 21 -19.04 -5.99 -13.89
N ASP A 22 -19.37 -5.61 -15.13
CA ASP A 22 -18.88 -6.28 -16.33
C ASP A 22 -17.38 -6.01 -16.59
N ALA A 23 -16.91 -4.78 -16.37
CA ALA A 23 -15.51 -4.41 -16.66
C ALA A 23 -14.51 -5.04 -15.67
N LEU A 24 -14.82 -5.05 -14.37
CA LEU A 24 -13.96 -5.68 -13.37
C LEU A 24 -14.00 -7.22 -13.49
N SER A 25 -15.15 -7.79 -13.83
CA SER A 25 -15.28 -9.23 -14.12
C SER A 25 -14.50 -9.63 -15.37
N LEU A 26 -14.53 -8.80 -16.42
CA LEU A 26 -13.70 -8.98 -17.60
C LEU A 26 -12.22 -8.93 -17.25
N PHE A 27 -11.79 -7.97 -16.42
CA PHE A 27 -10.41 -7.90 -15.94
C PHE A 27 -10.03 -9.16 -15.16
N ALA A 28 -10.88 -9.63 -14.25
CA ALA A 28 -10.67 -10.86 -13.49
C ALA A 28 -10.51 -12.09 -14.39
N SER A 29 -11.34 -12.21 -15.43
CA SER A 29 -11.21 -13.27 -16.43
C SER A 29 -9.90 -13.18 -17.21
N ARG A 30 -9.41 -11.98 -17.54
CA ARG A 30 -8.11 -11.85 -18.22
C ARG A 30 -6.94 -12.21 -17.33
N LEU A 31 -7.02 -11.87 -16.03
CA LEU A 31 -6.01 -12.25 -15.03
C LEU A 31 -5.92 -13.77 -14.85
N SER A 32 -7.05 -14.48 -14.84
CA SER A 32 -7.05 -15.95 -14.71
C SER A 32 -6.44 -16.66 -15.93
N HIS A 33 -6.43 -16.00 -17.09
CA HIS A 33 -5.73 -16.45 -18.29
C HIS A 33 -4.26 -16.00 -18.35
N HIS A 34 -3.69 -15.48 -17.25
CA HIS A 34 -2.31 -15.01 -17.17
C HIS A 34 -1.94 -13.98 -18.24
N ARG A 35 -2.91 -13.14 -18.66
CA ARG A 35 -2.65 -12.05 -19.60
C ARG A 35 -2.20 -10.81 -18.82
N PHE A 36 -0.97 -10.39 -19.07
CA PHE A 36 -0.35 -9.25 -18.40
C PHE A 36 0.17 -8.25 -19.43
N GLY A 37 -0.66 -7.27 -19.77
CA GLY A 37 -0.32 -6.27 -20.79
C GLY A 37 -1.08 -4.96 -20.62
N ASP A 38 -0.78 -4.00 -21.50
CA ASP A 38 -1.38 -2.66 -21.50
C ASP A 38 -2.88 -2.67 -21.80
N GLU A 39 -3.37 -3.68 -22.52
CA GLU A 39 -4.81 -3.84 -22.74
C GLU A 39 -5.53 -4.16 -21.44
N GLU A 40 -4.98 -5.06 -20.63
CA GLU A 40 -5.53 -5.44 -19.34
C GLU A 40 -5.50 -4.28 -18.34
N LEU A 41 -4.42 -3.47 -18.36
CA LEU A 41 -4.35 -2.25 -17.55
C LEU A 41 -5.41 -1.22 -17.96
N ARG A 42 -5.68 -1.07 -19.26
CA ARG A 42 -6.77 -0.19 -19.75
C ARG A 42 -8.14 -0.68 -19.31
N VAL A 43 -8.37 -2.00 -19.30
CA VAL A 43 -9.63 -2.57 -18.77
C VAL A 43 -9.76 -2.29 -17.27
N LEU A 44 -8.69 -2.45 -16.50
CA LEU A 44 -8.67 -2.09 -15.07
C LEU A 44 -8.95 -0.60 -14.87
N GLU A 45 -8.27 0.29 -15.59
CA GLU A 45 -8.46 1.73 -15.49
C GLU A 45 -9.90 2.15 -15.82
N ALA A 46 -10.49 1.55 -16.87
CA ALA A 46 -11.89 1.76 -17.22
C ALA A 46 -12.81 1.33 -16.07
N ALA A 47 -12.61 0.14 -15.51
CA ALA A 47 -13.39 -0.35 -14.36
C ALA A 47 -13.26 0.57 -13.14
N LEU A 48 -12.07 1.10 -12.85
CA LEU A 48 -11.82 2.01 -11.73
C LEU A 48 -12.38 3.43 -11.93
N SER A 49 -12.68 3.78 -13.19
CA SER A 49 -13.25 5.07 -13.59
C SER A 49 -14.77 5.01 -13.72
N THR A 50 -15.35 3.80 -13.80
CA THR A 50 -16.79 3.60 -13.84
C THR A 50 -17.38 3.59 -12.42
N GLY A 51 -18.27 4.54 -12.13
CA GLY A 51 -19.02 4.60 -10.88
C GLY A 51 -19.84 5.88 -10.80
N GLY A 52 -21.13 5.76 -10.47
CA GLY A 52 -22.04 6.91 -10.39
C GLY A 52 -21.83 7.79 -9.17
N ASP A 53 -21.16 7.26 -8.14
CA ASP A 53 -20.85 7.97 -6.91
C ASP A 53 -19.51 7.52 -6.29
N VAL A 54 -19.04 8.26 -5.29
CA VAL A 54 -17.76 8.01 -4.60
C VAL A 54 -17.74 6.66 -3.90
N ALA A 55 -18.86 6.20 -3.33
CA ALA A 55 -18.92 4.94 -2.60
C ALA A 55 -18.74 3.74 -3.54
N ALA A 56 -19.37 3.78 -4.72
CA ALA A 56 -19.21 2.79 -5.77
C ALA A 56 -17.76 2.75 -6.29
N LEU A 57 -17.13 3.92 -6.49
CA LEU A 57 -15.72 4.01 -6.91
C LEU A 57 -14.76 3.43 -5.86
N LEU A 58 -15.01 3.68 -4.58
CA LEU A 58 -14.22 3.12 -3.48
C LEU A 58 -14.41 1.61 -3.33
N SER A 59 -15.65 1.14 -3.49
CA SER A 59 -16.00 -0.29 -3.50
C SER A 59 -15.27 -1.02 -4.62
N THR A 60 -15.32 -0.47 -5.84
CA THR A 60 -14.65 -1.03 -7.02
C THR A 60 -13.14 -1.06 -6.83
N ARG A 61 -12.52 0.02 -6.32
CA ARG A 61 -11.09 0.03 -5.94
C ARG A 61 -10.76 -1.02 -4.89
N SER A 62 -11.62 -1.22 -3.89
CA SER A 62 -11.41 -2.25 -2.87
C SER A 62 -11.44 -3.66 -3.46
N ALA A 63 -12.42 -3.94 -4.32
CA ALA A 63 -12.54 -5.21 -5.02
C ALA A 63 -11.34 -5.48 -5.95
N ALA A 64 -10.92 -4.49 -6.73
CA ALA A 64 -9.75 -4.58 -7.59
C ALA A 64 -8.47 -4.88 -6.80
N ARG A 65 -8.24 -4.20 -5.66
CA ARG A 65 -7.09 -4.48 -4.79
C ARG A 65 -7.09 -5.90 -4.27
N LYS A 66 -8.25 -6.40 -3.82
CA LYS A 66 -8.39 -7.79 -3.36
C LYS A 66 -8.04 -8.77 -4.47
N LEU A 67 -8.63 -8.60 -5.64
CA LEU A 67 -8.40 -9.45 -6.81
C LEU A 67 -6.92 -9.49 -7.21
N LEU A 68 -6.26 -8.34 -7.29
CA LEU A 68 -4.84 -8.24 -7.63
C LEU A 68 -3.95 -8.97 -6.61
N ARG A 69 -4.22 -8.79 -5.30
CA ARG A 69 -3.48 -9.49 -4.22
C ARG A 69 -3.66 -11.00 -4.25
N GLU A 70 -4.87 -11.46 -4.59
CA GLU A 70 -5.15 -12.90 -4.73
C GLU A 70 -4.45 -13.49 -5.97
N SER A 71 -4.28 -12.69 -7.02
CA SER A 71 -3.71 -13.14 -8.30
C SER A 71 -2.19 -13.12 -8.35
N VAL A 72 -1.54 -12.18 -7.65
CA VAL A 72 -0.10 -11.91 -7.81
C VAL A 72 0.78 -13.10 -7.46
N ALA A 73 0.45 -13.86 -6.39
CA ALA A 73 1.27 -14.98 -5.97
C ALA A 73 1.30 -16.10 -7.02
N GLY A 74 0.15 -16.42 -7.62
CA GLY A 74 0.05 -17.40 -8.70
C GLY A 74 0.76 -16.94 -9.97
N ALA A 75 0.63 -15.66 -10.33
CA ALA A 75 1.32 -15.07 -11.48
C ALA A 75 2.85 -15.12 -11.31
N CYS A 76 3.36 -14.74 -10.13
CA CYS A 76 4.78 -14.81 -9.82
C CYS A 76 5.31 -16.24 -9.85
N ALA A 77 4.54 -17.21 -9.33
CA ALA A 77 4.93 -18.62 -9.35
C ALA A 77 5.01 -19.17 -10.78
N ALA A 78 4.04 -18.84 -11.64
CA ALA A 78 4.07 -19.23 -13.05
C ALA A 78 5.26 -18.61 -13.79
N ALA A 79 5.47 -17.31 -13.62
CA ALA A 79 6.58 -16.59 -14.25
C ALA A 79 7.96 -17.10 -13.79
N ALA A 80 8.08 -17.55 -12.54
CA ALA A 80 9.33 -18.14 -12.03
C ALA A 80 9.74 -19.42 -12.78
N VAL A 81 8.77 -20.15 -13.36
CA VAL A 81 9.03 -21.34 -14.19
C VAL A 81 9.40 -20.94 -15.62
N GLU A 82 8.79 -19.89 -16.17
CA GLU A 82 9.04 -19.44 -17.54
C GLU A 82 10.40 -18.73 -17.71
N GLY A 83 10.83 -17.96 -16.71
CA GLY A 83 12.17 -17.36 -16.66
C GLY A 83 12.18 -15.88 -16.29
N ASP A 84 13.37 -15.31 -16.25
CA ASP A 84 13.60 -13.95 -15.73
C ASP A 84 12.88 -12.86 -16.53
N GLY A 85 12.65 -13.06 -17.84
CA GLY A 85 11.86 -12.13 -18.67
C GLY A 85 10.40 -12.08 -18.25
N ALA A 86 9.76 -13.25 -18.10
CA ALA A 86 8.38 -13.36 -17.63
C ALA A 86 8.20 -12.79 -16.21
N ARG A 87 9.17 -13.05 -15.31
CA ARG A 87 9.18 -12.49 -13.95
C ARG A 87 9.18 -10.97 -13.98
N LEU A 88 9.99 -10.37 -14.85
CA LEU A 88 10.07 -8.92 -14.99
C LEU A 88 8.76 -8.34 -15.55
N SER A 89 8.18 -8.96 -16.58
CA SER A 89 6.90 -8.54 -17.15
C SER A 89 5.75 -8.61 -16.14
N VAL A 90 5.68 -9.69 -15.36
CA VAL A 90 4.69 -9.82 -14.27
C VAL A 90 4.91 -8.73 -13.22
N ALA A 91 6.16 -8.49 -12.81
CA ALA A 91 6.46 -7.46 -11.82
C ALA A 91 6.07 -6.05 -12.29
N ASP A 92 6.39 -5.67 -13.52
CA ASP A 92 5.99 -4.38 -14.10
C ASP A 92 4.47 -4.23 -14.20
N PHE A 93 3.79 -5.25 -14.72
CA PHE A 93 2.34 -5.25 -14.84
C PHE A 93 1.65 -5.05 -13.49
N PHE A 94 2.01 -5.85 -12.48
CA PHE A 94 1.37 -5.74 -11.16
C PHE A 94 1.74 -4.44 -10.44
N ALA A 95 2.97 -3.92 -10.59
CA ALA A 95 3.33 -2.60 -10.08
C ALA A 95 2.38 -1.51 -10.60
N ARG A 96 2.14 -1.50 -11.93
CA ARG A 96 1.23 -0.53 -12.58
C ARG A 96 -0.22 -0.77 -12.19
N ALA A 97 -0.67 -2.02 -12.11
CA ALA A 97 -2.03 -2.36 -11.72
C ALA A 97 -2.33 -1.95 -10.26
N PHE A 98 -1.40 -2.20 -9.33
CA PHE A 98 -1.54 -1.76 -7.94
C PHE A 98 -1.49 -0.23 -7.81
N ALA A 99 -0.67 0.46 -8.61
CA ALA A 99 -0.67 1.92 -8.66
C ALA A 99 -2.04 2.46 -9.09
N LEU A 100 -2.63 1.92 -10.15
CA LEU A 100 -3.98 2.30 -10.61
C LEU A 100 -5.04 2.06 -9.52
N ALA A 101 -4.96 0.92 -8.84
CA ALA A 101 -5.90 0.54 -7.78
C ALA A 101 -5.69 1.30 -6.45
N GLY A 102 -4.61 2.09 -6.33
CA GLY A 102 -4.27 2.82 -5.10
C GLY A 102 -3.76 1.92 -3.97
N ASP A 103 -3.14 0.79 -4.30
CA ASP A 103 -2.50 -0.11 -3.33
C ASP A 103 -0.99 0.14 -3.26
N VAL A 104 -0.61 1.14 -2.46
CA VAL A 104 0.77 1.64 -2.42
C VAL A 104 1.76 0.58 -1.93
N GLU A 105 1.41 -0.21 -0.92
CA GLU A 105 2.27 -1.26 -0.37
C GLU A 105 2.60 -2.31 -1.43
N SER A 106 1.58 -2.88 -2.06
CA SER A 106 1.77 -3.90 -3.11
C SER A 106 2.46 -3.33 -4.35
N CYS A 107 2.15 -2.08 -4.73
CA CYS A 107 2.84 -1.39 -5.83
C CYS A 107 4.34 -1.28 -5.56
N LEU A 108 4.73 -0.77 -4.39
CA LEU A 108 6.13 -0.63 -4.03
C LEU A 108 6.83 -1.99 -3.90
N ALA A 109 6.15 -3.01 -3.40
CA ALA A 109 6.70 -4.37 -3.35
C ALA A 109 7.05 -4.90 -4.76
N MET A 110 6.15 -4.73 -5.73
CA MET A 110 6.40 -5.18 -7.10
C MET A 110 7.46 -4.33 -7.82
N ARG A 111 7.48 -3.01 -7.59
CA ARG A 111 8.57 -2.14 -8.08
C ARG A 111 9.92 -2.55 -7.52
N TYR A 112 9.99 -2.92 -6.25
CA TYR A 112 11.22 -3.40 -5.63
C TYR A 112 11.70 -4.72 -6.25
N GLU A 113 10.79 -5.68 -6.46
CA GLU A 113 11.11 -6.95 -7.14
C GLU A 113 11.67 -6.69 -8.55
N ALA A 114 11.03 -5.80 -9.33
CA ALA A 114 11.50 -5.45 -10.67
C ALA A 114 12.89 -4.79 -10.68
N LEU A 115 13.16 -3.87 -9.73
CA LEU A 115 14.46 -3.22 -9.59
C LEU A 115 15.57 -4.22 -9.23
N VAL A 116 15.32 -5.06 -8.22
CA VAL A 116 16.28 -6.07 -7.77
C VAL A 116 16.54 -7.12 -8.85
N LEU A 117 15.50 -7.53 -9.58
CA LEU A 117 15.64 -8.49 -10.68
C LEU A 117 16.48 -7.92 -11.82
N ARG A 118 16.21 -6.67 -12.23
CA ARG A 118 16.99 -5.98 -13.27
C ARG A 118 18.45 -5.82 -12.86
N GLU A 119 18.70 -5.41 -11.63
CA GLU A 119 20.06 -5.29 -11.09
C GLU A 119 20.82 -6.63 -11.07
N ALA A 120 20.13 -7.73 -10.73
CA ALA A 120 20.76 -9.04 -10.61
C ALA A 120 20.96 -9.78 -11.94
N LYS A 121 20.10 -9.53 -12.94
CA LYS A 121 20.02 -10.34 -14.17
C LYS A 121 20.28 -9.59 -15.47
N TYR A 122 20.14 -8.27 -15.44
CA TYR A 122 20.18 -7.43 -16.62
C TYR A 122 21.17 -6.27 -16.48
N SER A 123 22.25 -6.47 -15.71
CA SER A 123 23.28 -5.44 -15.47
C SER A 123 23.92 -4.92 -16.77
N ASP A 124 24.05 -5.81 -17.76
CA ASP A 124 24.74 -5.54 -19.04
C ASP A 124 23.76 -5.10 -20.15
N ASP A 125 22.45 -5.18 -19.92
CA ASP A 125 21.44 -4.75 -20.87
C ASP A 125 21.14 -3.26 -20.67
N LEU A 126 21.54 -2.43 -21.63
CA LEU A 126 21.36 -0.98 -21.57
C LEU A 126 19.89 -0.53 -21.48
N GLN A 127 18.95 -1.33 -21.98
CA GLN A 127 17.51 -1.00 -21.92
C GLN A 127 16.89 -1.36 -20.57
N LEU A 128 17.46 -2.35 -19.88
CA LEU A 128 16.99 -2.85 -18.59
C LEU A 128 17.91 -2.46 -17.43
N HIS A 129 18.97 -1.70 -17.71
CA HIS A 129 19.88 -1.18 -16.71
C HIS A 129 19.13 -0.30 -15.72
N VAL A 130 19.41 -0.48 -14.43
CA VAL A 130 18.76 0.28 -13.36
C VAL A 130 19.60 1.50 -13.03
N PHE A 131 19.10 2.68 -13.36
CA PHE A 131 19.81 3.92 -13.08
C PHE A 131 19.64 4.38 -11.62
N HIS A 132 20.59 5.20 -11.14
CA HIS A 132 20.50 5.73 -9.77
C HIS A 132 19.24 6.57 -9.54
N GLU A 133 18.73 7.27 -10.57
CA GLU A 133 17.50 8.03 -10.52
C GLU A 133 16.29 7.15 -10.19
N GLU A 134 16.21 5.95 -10.78
CA GLU A 134 15.11 5.00 -10.50
C GLU A 134 15.13 4.56 -9.03
N TRP A 135 16.32 4.26 -8.51
CA TRP A 135 16.51 3.94 -7.09
C TRP A 135 16.15 5.12 -6.18
N LEU A 136 16.47 6.36 -6.58
CA LEU A 136 16.12 7.56 -5.81
C LEU A 136 14.61 7.79 -5.78
N THR A 137 13.94 7.72 -6.93
CA THR A 137 12.47 7.84 -6.97
C THR A 137 11.82 6.78 -6.10
N PHE A 138 12.23 5.52 -6.23
CA PHE A 138 11.72 4.44 -5.38
C PHE A 138 12.01 4.65 -3.88
N ALA A 139 13.20 5.17 -3.54
CA ALA A 139 13.58 5.45 -2.16
C ALA A 139 12.71 6.57 -1.54
N HIS A 140 12.45 7.63 -2.29
CA HIS A 140 11.56 8.72 -1.87
C HIS A 140 10.14 8.22 -1.68
N ASP A 141 9.58 7.51 -2.68
CA ASP A 141 8.23 6.95 -2.59
C ASP A 141 8.11 6.02 -1.36
N SER A 142 9.13 5.21 -1.09
CA SER A 142 9.17 4.33 0.09
C SER A 142 9.27 5.10 1.40
N LEU A 143 10.06 6.17 1.44
CA LEU A 143 10.25 7.01 2.62
C LEU A 143 8.96 7.73 3.00
N ASP A 144 8.31 8.34 2.00
CA ASP A 144 7.09 9.14 2.18
C ASP A 144 5.91 8.27 2.62
N ASN A 145 5.91 6.98 2.25
CA ASN A 145 4.91 6.01 2.66
C ASN A 145 5.27 5.23 3.95
N GLY A 146 6.37 5.58 4.62
CA GLY A 146 6.73 5.00 5.92
C GLY A 146 7.48 3.67 5.86
N PHE A 147 7.87 3.19 4.68
CA PHE A 147 8.62 1.96 4.47
C PHE A 147 10.12 2.18 4.69
N TYR A 148 10.50 2.67 5.87
CA TYR A 148 11.83 3.21 6.16
C TYR A 148 12.99 2.22 5.96
N THR A 149 12.79 0.93 6.27
CA THR A 149 13.83 -0.10 6.07
C THR A 149 14.12 -0.30 4.58
N ILE A 150 13.08 -0.33 3.74
CA ILE A 150 13.22 -0.48 2.29
C ILE A 150 13.75 0.81 1.66
N ALA A 151 13.25 1.97 2.08
CA ALA A 151 13.76 3.26 1.65
C ALA A 151 15.28 3.40 1.92
N SER A 152 15.75 2.96 3.08
CA SER A 152 17.18 2.98 3.41
C SER A 152 18.03 2.10 2.49
N LYS A 153 17.54 0.91 2.12
CA LYS A 153 18.21 0.03 1.16
C LYS A 153 18.22 0.65 -0.23
N ALA A 154 17.11 1.23 -0.67
CA ALA A 154 17.00 1.91 -1.95
C ALA A 154 17.97 3.10 -2.08
N PHE A 155 18.08 3.94 -1.03
CA PHE A 155 19.11 4.98 -1.00
C PHE A 155 20.54 4.41 -1.04
N ALA A 156 20.77 3.25 -0.44
CA ALA A 156 22.08 2.57 -0.53
C ALA A 156 22.39 2.16 -1.98
N ASN A 157 21.42 1.54 -2.66
CA ASN A 157 21.56 1.13 -4.06
C ASN A 157 21.73 2.35 -4.97
N ALA A 158 20.95 3.42 -4.77
CA ALA A 158 21.12 4.68 -5.50
C ALA A 158 22.57 5.17 -5.42
N LEU A 159 23.19 5.17 -4.24
CA LEU A 159 24.59 5.60 -4.06
C LEU A 159 25.59 4.72 -4.81
N VAL A 160 25.33 3.41 -4.95
CA VAL A 160 26.19 2.49 -5.72
C VAL A 160 26.17 2.82 -7.21
N HIS A 161 24.99 3.18 -7.73
CA HIS A 161 24.78 3.48 -9.14
C HIS A 161 25.16 4.92 -9.54
N ILE A 162 25.64 5.75 -8.61
CA ILE A 162 26.21 7.06 -8.95
C ILE A 162 27.56 6.84 -9.62
N HIS A 163 27.55 6.91 -10.95
CA HIS A 163 28.74 6.64 -11.75
C HIS A 163 29.83 7.74 -11.57
N PRO A 164 31.09 7.36 -11.25
CA PRO A 164 32.19 8.32 -11.11
C PRO A 164 32.58 9.05 -12.42
N ILE A 165 32.30 8.49 -13.61
CA ILE A 165 32.73 9.11 -14.87
C ILE A 165 31.88 10.34 -15.23
N HIS A 166 30.73 10.56 -14.58
CA HIS A 166 29.99 11.82 -14.67
C HIS A 166 30.62 12.97 -13.85
N LEU A 167 31.79 12.77 -13.23
CA LEU A 167 32.53 13.79 -12.49
C LEU A 167 33.31 14.72 -13.44
N ASN A 168 32.61 15.51 -14.25
CA ASN A 168 33.23 16.69 -14.87
C ASN A 168 33.63 17.66 -13.75
N ALA A 169 34.90 18.09 -13.73
CA ALA A 169 35.51 18.90 -12.67
C ALA A 169 34.72 20.18 -12.33
N THR A 170 33.96 20.72 -13.29
CA THR A 170 33.15 21.93 -13.17
C THR A 170 31.95 21.80 -12.24
N ASN A 171 31.48 20.57 -11.93
CA ASN A 171 30.28 20.32 -11.12
C ASN A 171 30.54 19.50 -9.85
N ALA A 172 31.81 19.32 -9.47
CA ALA A 172 32.20 18.42 -8.38
C ALA A 172 31.56 18.77 -7.03
N THR A 173 31.48 20.07 -6.69
CA THR A 173 30.91 20.54 -5.41
C THR A 173 29.40 20.32 -5.34
N LEU A 174 28.65 20.65 -6.40
CA LEU A 174 27.20 20.43 -6.48
C LEU A 174 26.86 18.94 -6.41
N LYS A 175 27.64 18.09 -7.09
CA LYS A 175 27.46 16.64 -7.08
C LYS A 175 27.82 16.01 -5.74
N LYS A 176 28.87 16.51 -5.07
CA LYS A 176 29.22 16.11 -3.69
C LYS A 176 28.10 16.43 -2.70
N ASN A 177 27.45 17.59 -2.86
CA ASN A 177 26.29 17.96 -2.04
C ASN A 177 25.13 16.97 -2.24
N LYS A 178 24.79 16.64 -3.50
CA LYS A 178 23.75 15.63 -3.80
C LYS A 178 24.04 14.26 -3.17
N VAL A 179 25.29 13.78 -3.25
CA VAL A 179 25.69 12.50 -2.62
C VAL A 179 25.55 12.57 -1.09
N ASN A 180 25.89 13.70 -0.48
CA ASN A 180 25.72 13.92 0.95
C ASN A 180 24.24 13.98 1.34
N ASP A 181 23.39 14.61 0.53
CA ASP A 181 21.94 14.69 0.74
C ASP A 181 21.32 13.28 0.74
N ILE A 182 21.68 12.46 -0.25
CA ILE A 182 21.23 11.05 -0.35
C ILE A 182 21.69 10.25 0.88
N ARG A 183 22.93 10.44 1.32
CA ARG A 183 23.45 9.81 2.55
C ARG A 183 22.72 10.29 3.81
N GLY A 184 22.36 11.57 3.86
CA GLY A 184 21.54 12.16 4.92
C GLY A 184 20.17 11.50 4.99
N LEU A 185 19.49 11.38 3.84
CA LEU A 185 18.19 10.70 3.71
C LEU A 185 18.27 9.21 4.06
N GLN A 186 19.33 8.52 3.63
CA GLN A 186 19.58 7.14 4.03
C GLN A 186 19.68 7.00 5.56
N THR A 187 20.42 7.91 6.19
CA THR A 187 20.64 7.93 7.65
C THR A 187 19.34 8.25 8.39
N LEU A 188 18.55 9.20 7.87
CA LEU A 188 17.21 9.51 8.37
C LEU A 188 16.30 8.28 8.31
N ALA A 189 16.23 7.59 7.16
CA ALA A 189 15.44 6.37 7.00
C ALA A 189 15.88 5.28 7.99
N LYS A 190 17.18 5.09 8.22
CA LYS A 190 17.69 4.16 9.26
C LYS A 190 17.21 4.56 10.65
N SER A 191 17.31 5.84 10.99
CA SER A 191 16.88 6.37 12.30
C SER A 191 15.38 6.14 12.52
N LEU A 192 14.55 6.48 11.54
CA LEU A 192 13.09 6.29 11.60
C LEU A 192 12.72 4.80 11.69
N SER A 193 13.42 3.93 10.95
CA SER A 193 13.26 2.48 11.07
C SER A 193 13.61 1.98 12.48
N ALA A 194 14.69 2.49 13.09
CA ALA A 194 15.11 2.11 14.43
C ALA A 194 14.16 2.64 15.53
N GLN A 195 13.66 3.86 15.37
CA GLN A 195 12.67 4.47 16.26
C GLN A 195 11.37 3.65 16.29
N ARG A 196 10.94 3.17 15.12
CA ARG A 196 9.73 2.36 14.98
C ARG A 196 9.94 0.88 15.29
N SER A 197 11.13 0.46 15.73
CA SER A 197 11.37 -0.93 16.13
C SER A 197 10.54 -1.33 17.34
N VAL A 198 10.18 -2.61 17.42
CA VAL A 198 9.44 -3.17 18.56
C VAL A 198 10.20 -2.97 19.87
N GLN A 199 11.54 -3.08 19.84
CA GLN A 199 12.36 -2.84 21.04
C GLN A 199 12.25 -1.39 21.50
N THR A 200 12.40 -0.41 20.60
CA THR A 200 12.32 1.01 20.95
C THR A 200 10.91 1.39 21.43
N GLN A 201 9.87 0.93 20.73
CA GLN A 201 8.48 1.16 21.15
C GLN A 201 8.17 0.53 22.52
N SER A 202 8.70 -0.68 22.78
CA SER A 202 8.55 -1.34 24.08
C SER A 202 9.29 -0.59 25.18
N ALA A 203 10.50 -0.10 24.91
CA ALA A 203 11.28 0.70 25.84
C ALA A 203 10.58 2.04 26.16
N GLU A 204 10.02 2.72 25.16
CA GLU A 204 9.22 3.93 25.39
C GLU A 204 7.96 3.64 26.20
N TYR A 205 7.24 2.56 25.87
CA TYR A 205 6.05 2.14 26.61
C TYR A 205 6.39 1.88 28.09
N MET A 206 7.49 1.17 28.35
CA MET A 206 7.97 0.93 29.72
C MET A 206 8.40 2.23 30.41
N LYS A 207 9.08 3.14 29.69
CA LYS A 207 9.45 4.47 30.21
C LYS A 207 8.23 5.28 30.64
N ARG A 208 7.18 5.32 29.81
CA ARG A 208 5.89 5.99 30.13
C ARG A 208 5.21 5.36 31.34
N LYS A 209 5.27 4.04 31.46
CA LYS A 209 4.75 3.31 32.62
C LYS A 209 5.51 3.63 33.90
N THR A 210 6.84 3.81 33.83
CA THR A 210 7.68 4.14 34.99
C THR A 210 7.66 5.63 35.35
N SER A 211 7.46 6.52 34.38
CA SER A 211 7.50 7.97 34.61
C SER A 211 6.20 8.54 35.15
N GLY A 212 5.15 7.73 35.35
CA GLY A 212 3.88 8.17 35.92
C GLY A 212 3.14 9.24 35.11
N VAL A 213 3.60 9.54 33.88
CA VAL A 213 2.97 10.52 32.98
C VAL A 213 1.75 9.85 32.36
N ASN A 214 0.71 9.68 33.18
CA ASN A 214 -0.66 9.66 32.69
C ASN A 214 -1.02 11.13 32.43
N GLU A 215 -1.26 11.48 31.17
CA GLU A 215 -2.14 12.62 30.89
C GLU A 215 -3.44 12.39 31.67
N GLU A 216 -3.71 13.31 32.59
CA GLU A 216 -4.78 13.21 33.56
C GLU A 216 -6.14 13.09 32.87
N CYS A 217 -6.81 11.97 33.10
CA CYS A 217 -8.23 12.01 33.44
C CYS A 217 -8.33 11.51 34.87
N ASN A 218 -8.19 12.47 35.79
CA ASN A 218 -8.38 12.28 37.22
C ASN A 218 -9.79 11.76 37.51
N LEU A 219 -9.88 10.47 37.84
CA LEU A 219 -10.90 9.92 38.74
C LEU A 219 -10.22 8.81 39.57
N HIS A 220 -9.38 9.22 40.52
CA HIS A 220 -8.97 8.33 41.60
C HIS A 220 -10.16 8.16 42.56
N SER A 221 -10.93 7.09 42.35
CA SER A 221 -11.77 6.50 43.38
C SER A 221 -11.15 5.15 43.72
N GLU A 222 -10.85 4.92 45.00
CA GLU A 222 -10.46 3.63 45.55
C GLU A 222 -11.36 2.54 44.96
N LYS A 223 -10.80 1.66 44.12
CA LYS A 223 -11.58 0.62 43.47
C LYS A 223 -11.87 -0.49 44.49
N PRO A 224 -13.13 -0.80 44.80
CA PRO A 224 -13.46 -2.07 45.44
C PRO A 224 -13.04 -3.21 44.50
N LYS A 225 -12.59 -4.33 45.06
CA LYS A 225 -12.28 -5.55 44.29
C LYS A 225 -13.57 -6.06 43.63
N LEU A 226 -13.82 -5.61 42.41
CA LEU A 226 -14.97 -6.01 41.62
C LEU A 226 -14.82 -7.48 41.17
N PRO A 227 -15.91 -8.27 41.18
CA PRO A 227 -15.91 -9.61 40.62
C PRO A 227 -15.43 -9.64 39.16
N ALA A 228 -14.77 -10.73 38.77
CA ALA A 228 -14.09 -10.86 37.47
C ALA A 228 -15.00 -10.57 36.25
N ASN A 229 -16.28 -10.92 36.31
CA ASN A 229 -17.26 -10.61 35.26
C ASN A 229 -17.42 -9.09 35.06
N LEU A 230 -17.52 -8.32 36.16
CA LEU A 230 -17.67 -6.87 36.07
C LEU A 230 -16.38 -6.22 35.56
N MET A 231 -15.22 -6.74 35.96
CA MET A 231 -13.91 -6.32 35.43
C MET A 231 -13.80 -6.57 33.92
N PHE A 232 -14.26 -7.72 33.44
CA PHE A 232 -14.26 -8.06 32.02
C PHE A 232 -15.15 -7.09 31.23
N ARG A 233 -16.40 -6.90 31.66
CA ARG A 233 -17.35 -5.99 31.00
C ARG A 233 -16.88 -4.54 31.03
N LEU A 234 -16.28 -4.10 32.14
CA LEU A 234 -15.69 -2.77 32.26
C LEU A 234 -14.51 -2.61 31.29
N GLY A 235 -13.66 -3.63 31.15
CA GLY A 235 -12.57 -3.64 30.17
C GLY A 235 -13.06 -3.49 28.73
N ILE A 236 -14.13 -4.21 28.35
CA ILE A 236 -14.76 -4.05 27.04
C ILE A 236 -15.31 -2.63 26.85
N LYS A 237 -16.02 -2.10 27.86
CA LYS A 237 -16.60 -0.75 27.80
C LYS A 237 -15.52 0.32 27.64
N THR A 238 -14.45 0.26 28.44
CA THR A 238 -13.31 1.18 28.36
C THR A 238 -12.65 1.13 26.99
N ARG A 239 -12.41 -0.08 26.46
CA ARG A 239 -11.82 -0.25 25.12
C ARG A 239 -12.70 0.35 24.03
N ASN A 240 -14.02 0.18 24.12
CA ASN A 240 -14.96 0.74 23.16
C ASN A 240 -15.01 2.27 23.23
N THR A 241 -15.00 2.85 24.43
CA THR A 241 -14.93 4.30 24.61
C THR A 241 -13.65 4.89 24.03
N GLN A 242 -12.50 4.24 24.27
CA GLN A 242 -11.22 4.67 23.69
C GLN A 242 -11.24 4.61 22.16
N LYS A 243 -11.74 3.51 21.57
CA LYS A 243 -11.92 3.41 20.12
C LYS A 243 -12.82 4.52 19.57
N LEU A 244 -13.91 4.83 20.28
CA LEU A 244 -14.83 5.90 19.90
C LEU A 244 -14.16 7.27 19.94
N LEU A 245 -13.43 7.59 21.01
CA LEU A 245 -12.69 8.85 21.13
C LEU A 245 -11.61 8.99 20.03
N LEU A 246 -10.85 7.94 19.75
CA LEU A 246 -9.86 7.92 18.67
C LEU A 246 -10.49 8.01 17.28
N SER A 247 -11.69 7.45 17.07
CA SER A 247 -12.43 7.63 15.82
C SER A 247 -12.93 9.07 15.66
N ARG A 248 -13.45 9.69 16.72
CA ARG A 248 -13.92 11.08 16.70
C ARG A 248 -12.78 12.07 16.49
N LYS A 249 -11.62 11.82 17.11
CA LYS A 249 -10.43 12.66 16.92
C LYS A 249 -9.91 12.59 15.48
N ARG A 250 -9.86 11.40 14.88
CA ARG A 250 -9.52 11.24 13.46
C ARG A 250 -10.49 11.98 12.52
N ASN A 251 -11.79 11.96 12.84
CA ASN A 251 -12.79 12.69 12.06
C ASN A 251 -12.73 14.23 12.26
N LEU A 252 -12.04 14.73 13.29
CA LEU A 252 -11.86 16.16 13.56
C LEU A 252 -10.56 16.73 12.96
N GLU A 253 -9.59 15.87 12.62
CA GLU A 253 -8.35 16.23 11.92
C GLU A 253 -8.53 16.20 10.38
N GLU A 254 -9.71 15.79 9.88
CA GLU A 254 -10.10 15.74 8.46
C GLU A 254 -11.07 16.88 8.04
N VAL A 255 -11.22 17.94 8.85
CA VAL A 255 -11.93 19.21 8.51
C VAL A 255 -10.96 20.37 8.60
#